data_AF-A0A938W7D3-F1
#
_entry.id   AF-A0A938W7D3-F1
#
_cell.length_a   1.000
_cell.length_b   1.000
_cell.length_c   1.000
_cell.angle_alpha   90.00
_cell.angle_beta   90.00
_cell.angle_gamma   90.00
#
_symmetry.space_group_name_H-M   'P 1'
#
loop_
_entity.id
_entity.type
_entity.pdbx_description
1 polymer ?
#
loop_
_entity_poly.entity_id
_entity_poly.type
_entity_poly.pdbx_seq_one_letter_code
_entity_poly.pdbx_strand_id
1 'polypeptide(L)' 'MTTLLAGDIGGTKTLLAIYALEGDRLSQQRAERFV' A
#
# COMPACT_ATOMS: atom_id res chain seq x y z
N MET A 1 -7.27 12.16 -9.15
CA MET A 1 -6.75 10.79 -8.90
C MET A 1 -5.91 10.88 -7.65
N THR A 2 -6.32 10.22 -6.57
CA THR A 2 -5.61 10.26 -5.29
C THR A 2 -4.82 8.97 -5.14
N THR A 3 -3.54 9.09 -4.81
CA THR A 3 -2.67 7.94 -4.55
C THR A 3 -2.41 7.86 -3.05
N LEU A 4 -2.58 6.67 -2.48
CA LEU A 4 -2.33 6.40 -1.07
C LEU A 4 -1.16 5.43 -0.93
N LEU A 5 -0.32 5.67 0.08
CA LEU A 5 0.70 4.74 0.53
C LEU A 5 0.23 4.13 1.85
N ALA A 6 0.16 2.81 1.91
CA ALA A 6 -0.10 2.06 3.14
C ALA A 6 1.14 1.25 3.52
N GLY A 7 1.46 1.24 4.82
CA GLY A 7 2.56 0.47 5.37
C GLY A 7 2.11 -0.37 6.57
N ASP A 8 2.54 -1.63 6.61
CA ASP A 8 2.51 -2.47 7.80
C ASP A 8 3.95 -2.71 8.24
N ILE A 9 4.31 -2.20 9.41
CA ILE A 9 5.68 -2.19 9.94
C ILE A 9 5.72 -3.18 11.11
N GLY A 10 6.16 -4.40 10.81
CA GLY A 10 6.47 -5.43 11.80
C GLY A 10 7.96 -5.44 12.14
N GLY A 11 8.33 -5.88 13.35
CA GLY A 11 9.71 -5.79 13.86
C GLY A 11 10.80 -6.43 12.99
N THR A 12 10.46 -7.39 12.14
CA THR A 12 11.41 -8.02 11.19
C THR A 12 10.92 -8.00 9.75
N LYS A 13 9.77 -7.38 9.45
CA LYS A 13 9.18 -7.37 8.11
C LYS A 13 8.39 -6.10 7.90
N THR A 14 8.60 -5.46 6.75
CA THR A 14 7.85 -4.28 6.34
C THR A 14 7.09 -4.60 5.06
N LEU A 15 5.81 -4.27 5.03
CA LEU A 15 4.98 -4.32 3.83
C LEU A 15 4.66 -2.89 3.41
N LEU A 16 4.93 -2.54 2.16
CA LEU A 16 4.52 -1.27 1.57
C LEU A 16 3.63 -1.54 0.37
N ALA A 17 2.53 -0.80 0.26
CA ALA A 17 1.61 -0.90 -0.86
C ALA A 17 1.11 0.47 -1.32
N ILE A 18 1.03 0.64 -2.63
CA ILE A 18 0.48 1.83 -3.29
C ILE A 18 -0.94 1.50 -3.76
N TYR A 19 -1.88 2.38 -3.44
CA TYR A 19 -3.27 2.28 -3.86
C TYR A 19 -3.67 3.50 -4.68
N ALA A 20 -4.46 3.27 -5.72
CA ALA A 20 -5.25 4.31 -6.36
C ALA A 20 -6.62 4.37 -5.66
N LEU A 21 -7.05 5.56 -5.26
CA LEU A 21 -8.40 5.83 -4.77
C LEU A 21 -9.20 6.49 -5.89
N GLU A 22 -10.24 5.79 -6.34
CA GLU A 22 -11.19 6.20 -7.37
C GLU A 22 -12.59 6.17 -6.80
N GLY A 23 -13.14 7.35 -6.49
CA GLY A 23 -14.40 7.44 -5.74
C GLY A 23 -14.23 6.86 -4.33
N ASP A 24 -15.01 5.81 -4.03
CA ASP A 24 -14.98 5.05 -2.79
C ASP A 24 -14.19 3.75 -2.89
N ARG A 25 -13.57 3.47 -4.06
CA ARG A 25 -12.87 2.22 -4.32
C ARG A 25 -11.36 2.39 -4.22
N LEU A 26 -10.75 1.51 -3.43
CA LEU A 26 -9.29 1.34 -3.40
C LEU A 26 -8.88 0.19 -4.32
N SER A 27 -7.90 0.47 -5.19
CA SER A 27 -7.28 -0.51 -6.08
C SER A 27 -5.78 -0.57 -5.82
N GLN A 28 -5.28 -1.72 -5.36
CA GLN A 28 -3.86 -1.93 -5.12
C GLN A 28 -3.11 -1.92 -6.45
N GLN A 29 -2.16 -1.00 -6.59
CA GLN A 29 -1.34 -0.86 -7.78
C GLN A 29 -0.04 -1.66 -7.66
N ARG A 30 0.61 -1.58 -6.50
CA ARG A 30 1.84 -2.30 -6.20
C ARG A 30 1.89 -2.66 -4.72
N ALA A 31 2.47 -3.79 -4.40
CA ALA A 31 2.82 -4.18 -3.05
C ALA A 31 4.21 -4.81 -3.05
N GLU A 32 4.99 -4.51 -2.01
CA GLU A 32 6.33 -5.03 -1.84
C GLU A 32 6.57 -5.41 -0.38
N ARG A 33 7.23 -6.55 -0.18
CA ARG A 33 7.58 -7.09 1.13
C ARG A 33 9.09 -7.02 1.31
N PHE A 34 9.50 -6.39 2.39
CA PHE A 34 10.88 -6.30 2.84
C PHE A 34 11.05 -7.16 4.08
N VAL A 35 12.13 -7.95 4.11
CA VAL A 35 12.46 -8.92 5.16
C VAL A 35 13.80 -8.55 5.76
#